data_AF-A0A2W5EZD5-F1
#
_entry.id   AF-A0A2W5EZD5-F1
#
_cell.length_a   1.000
_cell.length_b   1.000
_cell.length_c   1.000
_cell.angle_alpha   90.00
_cell.angle_beta   90.00
_cell.angle_gamma   90.00
#
_symmetry.space_group_name_H-M   'P 1'
#
loop_
_entity.id
_entity.type
_entity.pdbx_description
1 polymer ?
#
loop_
_entity_poly.entity_id
_entity_poly.type
_entity_poly.pdbx_seq_one_letter_code
_entity_poly.pdbx_strand_id
1 'polypeptide(L)'
;MDIYQQIWDADQAGNGIKPILDGTPGDADHGYVSVVSSSAGGQDIKLLSSVVIPPRKMLTYERVTRLFDNYALDEQDPELETPEERQEVHDLLDAVVDTPPMQVARAYVSEATGTTVSRDRWYAVLLEQWFRTFAQGGDPALTGFEHIFVGEQEGPKVQGYHFWYKYHLDDGLAGTIDRNRFPGFKDDRIVYLRGMYDNGQERFPESVTISYRWDAPDYERGALRPLTKPKGGFFVGCSVEGLMAIGTVRAHLGARAPKEAVINGARYDLKLFRSADDQHIRTFYPVFLGPAGSEPQEVPVLGQRGQPEPITGGPMRILAALVNPVGEDPGQETVTLINSGAETVSLEGWFLVDKMKNRFAVGNVSLAGGMATTVLLPKGSIQLSNKGGEIRLVNRDGHTAHLVSYSKAQARTEGQTIIF
;
A
#
# COMPACT_ATOMS: atom_id res chain seq x y z
N MET A 1 -14.65 16.52 -1.15
CA MET A 1 -14.63 15.69 0.07
C MET A 1 -13.98 14.37 -0.30
N ASP A 2 -13.02 13.88 0.47
CA ASP A 2 -12.35 12.61 0.17
C ASP A 2 -13.35 11.46 0.40
N ILE A 3 -13.58 10.63 -0.62
CA ILE A 3 -14.50 9.49 -0.52
C ILE A 3 -13.98 8.44 0.46
N TYR A 4 -12.67 8.27 0.54
CA TYR A 4 -12.06 7.26 1.39
C TYR A 4 -12.14 7.66 2.87
N GLN A 5 -12.01 8.95 3.20
CA GLN A 5 -12.32 9.44 4.56
C GLN A 5 -13.79 9.20 4.91
N GLN A 6 -14.72 9.45 3.99
CA GLN A 6 -16.16 9.23 4.26
C GLN A 6 -16.48 7.75 4.52
N ILE A 7 -15.88 6.85 3.74
CA ILE A 7 -16.02 5.41 3.96
C ILE A 7 -15.38 5.02 5.30
N TRP A 8 -14.20 5.55 5.61
CA TRP A 8 -13.53 5.32 6.89
C TRP A 8 -14.38 5.78 8.08
N ASP A 9 -14.91 7.00 8.06
CA ASP A 9 -15.73 7.53 9.15
C ASP A 9 -17.01 6.72 9.35
N ALA A 10 -17.66 6.33 8.25
CA ALA A 10 -18.83 5.45 8.29
C ALA A 10 -18.49 4.06 8.84
N ASP A 11 -17.32 3.53 8.50
CA ASP A 11 -16.83 2.26 9.03
C ASP A 11 -16.56 2.34 10.53
N GLN A 12 -15.86 3.37 11.00
CA GLN A 12 -15.54 3.56 12.42
C GLN A 12 -16.80 3.80 13.29
N ALA A 13 -17.81 4.46 12.72
CA ALA A 13 -19.13 4.58 13.34
C ALA A 13 -19.90 3.24 13.36
N GLY A 14 -19.65 2.38 12.36
CA GLY A 14 -20.15 1.01 12.25
C GLY A 14 -19.25 0.01 12.98
N ASN A 15 -18.75 -0.99 12.26
CA ASN A 15 -18.02 -2.13 12.83
C ASN A 15 -16.50 -1.92 12.91
N GLY A 16 -15.94 -0.93 12.21
CA GLY A 16 -14.55 -0.54 12.38
C GLY A 16 -14.25 -0.13 13.82
N ILE A 17 -13.01 -0.34 14.26
CA ILE A 17 -12.54 0.01 15.60
C ILE A 17 -11.38 0.99 15.53
N LYS A 18 -11.26 1.86 16.53
CA LYS A 18 -10.30 2.97 16.46
C LYS A 18 -8.85 2.49 16.62
N PRO A 19 -7.97 2.73 15.63
CA PRO A 19 -6.55 2.54 15.83
C PRO A 19 -5.99 3.64 16.73
N ILE A 20 -5.18 3.27 17.71
CA ILE A 20 -4.51 4.18 18.65
C ILE A 20 -3.03 3.80 18.78
N LEU A 21 -2.18 4.78 19.09
CA LEU A 21 -0.78 4.51 19.41
C LEU A 21 -0.66 3.85 20.78
N ASP A 22 0.32 2.96 20.93
CA ASP A 22 0.59 2.29 22.20
C ASP A 22 0.80 3.29 23.35
N GLY A 23 0.20 3.00 24.50
CA GLY A 23 0.14 3.91 25.65
C GLY A 23 -0.99 4.96 25.60
N THR A 24 -1.73 5.07 24.49
CA THR A 24 -2.95 5.89 24.43
C THR A 24 -4.12 5.15 25.08
N PRO A 25 -4.94 5.79 25.93
CA PRO A 25 -6.15 5.17 26.46
C PRO A 25 -7.15 4.83 25.34
N GLY A 26 -7.58 3.57 25.29
CA GLY A 26 -8.63 3.11 24.38
C GLY A 26 -10.04 3.31 24.94
N ASP A 27 -11.02 3.34 24.05
CA ASP A 27 -12.45 3.35 24.39
C ASP A 27 -13.02 1.95 24.14
N ALA A 28 -13.27 1.19 25.20
CA ALA A 28 -13.78 -0.17 25.11
C ALA A 28 -15.23 -0.23 24.60
N ASP A 29 -16.01 0.83 24.78
CA ASP A 29 -17.37 0.87 24.26
C ASP A 29 -17.33 1.00 22.75
N HIS A 30 -16.50 1.88 22.19
CA HIS A 30 -16.38 2.04 20.73
C HIS A 30 -15.47 1.00 20.06
N GLY A 31 -14.63 0.33 20.84
CA GLY A 31 -13.60 -0.59 20.35
C GLY A 31 -12.34 0.12 19.90
N TYR A 32 -11.21 -0.53 20.11
CA TYR A 32 -9.91 0.01 19.72
C TYR A 32 -8.89 -1.08 19.42
N VAL A 33 -7.84 -0.68 18.70
CA VAL A 33 -6.62 -1.48 18.51
C VAL A 33 -5.39 -0.63 18.79
N SER A 34 -4.57 -1.07 19.74
CA SER A 34 -3.32 -0.43 20.12
C SER A 34 -2.19 -0.89 19.22
N VAL A 35 -1.49 0.06 18.61
CA VAL A 35 -0.45 -0.18 17.59
C VAL A 35 0.91 0.24 18.12
N VAL A 36 1.84 -0.72 18.15
CA VAL A 36 3.23 -0.48 18.52
C VAL A 36 4.00 0.06 17.32
N SER A 37 4.24 1.36 17.32
CA SER A 37 5.01 2.05 16.27
C SER A 37 6.48 2.22 16.68
N SER A 38 7.30 1.18 16.50
CA SER A 38 8.75 1.24 16.75
C SER A 38 9.56 1.01 15.48
N SER A 39 10.54 1.88 15.23
CA SER A 39 11.58 1.69 14.22
C SER A 39 12.70 0.76 14.69
N ALA A 40 12.84 0.55 16.01
CA ALA A 40 13.78 -0.39 16.61
C ALA A 40 13.16 -1.79 16.72
N GLY A 41 13.81 -2.78 16.10
CA GLY A 41 13.33 -4.16 16.00
C GLY A 41 13.60 -5.00 17.25
N GLY A 42 12.70 -5.97 17.46
CA GLY A 42 12.83 -7.08 18.41
C GLY A 42 11.87 -8.18 17.96
N GLN A 43 12.31 -9.44 17.98
CA GLN A 43 11.52 -10.58 17.48
C GLN A 43 10.23 -10.84 18.30
N ASP A 44 10.17 -10.33 19.53
CA ASP A 44 9.02 -10.47 20.45
C ASP A 44 7.99 -9.32 20.36
N ILE A 45 8.14 -8.36 19.45
CA ILE A 45 7.20 -7.24 19.34
C ILE A 45 5.81 -7.75 18.90
N LYS A 46 4.81 -7.59 19.77
CA LYS A 46 3.39 -7.70 19.40
C LYS A 46 2.95 -6.39 18.76
N LEU A 47 2.89 -6.33 17.43
CA LEU A 47 2.53 -5.10 16.71
C LEU A 47 1.17 -4.54 17.15
N LEU A 48 0.19 -5.43 17.28
CA LEU A 48 -1.16 -5.12 17.74
C LEU A 48 -1.28 -5.56 19.20
N SER A 49 -0.80 -4.71 20.11
CA SER A 49 -0.58 -5.05 21.53
C SER A 49 -1.87 -5.31 22.30
N SER A 50 -2.96 -4.63 21.93
CA SER A 50 -4.27 -4.79 22.54
C SER A 50 -5.35 -4.54 21.49
N VAL A 51 -6.37 -5.41 21.45
CA VAL A 51 -7.52 -5.28 20.56
C VAL A 51 -8.77 -5.49 21.39
N VAL A 52 -9.72 -4.57 21.27
CA VAL A 52 -11.03 -4.63 21.90
C VAL A 52 -12.08 -4.40 20.82
N ILE A 53 -12.82 -5.45 20.50
CA ILE A 53 -13.98 -5.41 19.59
C ILE A 53 -15.24 -5.60 20.45
N PRO A 54 -16.10 -4.57 20.58
CA PRO A 54 -17.36 -4.68 21.31
C PRO A 54 -18.26 -5.77 20.69
N PRO A 55 -19.03 -6.54 21.49
CA PRO A 55 -19.89 -7.60 20.95
C PRO A 55 -20.84 -7.14 19.84
N ARG A 56 -21.34 -5.88 19.93
CA ARG A 56 -22.22 -5.31 18.91
C ARG A 56 -21.58 -5.09 17.54
N LYS A 57 -20.24 -5.07 17.46
CA LYS A 57 -19.47 -4.93 16.22
C LYS A 57 -19.00 -6.27 15.65
N MET A 58 -19.21 -7.38 16.38
CA MET A 58 -18.54 -8.66 16.12
C MET A 58 -19.11 -9.45 14.93
N LEU A 59 -20.35 -9.17 14.50
CA LEU A 59 -21.05 -9.99 13.51
C LEU A 59 -20.25 -10.19 12.20
N THR A 60 -19.71 -9.12 11.61
CA THR A 60 -18.96 -9.23 10.34
C THR A 60 -17.55 -9.79 10.55
N TYR A 61 -16.95 -9.60 11.74
CA TYR A 61 -15.71 -10.27 12.12
C TYR A 61 -15.89 -11.80 12.25
N GLU A 62 -16.96 -12.26 12.89
CA GLU A 62 -17.29 -13.69 12.98
C GLU A 62 -17.57 -14.32 11.61
N ARG A 63 -18.27 -13.58 10.74
CA ARG A 63 -18.57 -14.05 9.38
C ARG A 63 -17.30 -14.18 8.54
N VAL A 64 -16.45 -13.15 8.54
CA VAL A 64 -15.20 -13.18 7.75
C VAL A 64 -14.23 -14.25 8.26
N THR A 65 -14.20 -14.52 9.58
CA THR A 65 -13.33 -15.57 10.14
C THR A 65 -13.64 -16.96 9.60
N ARG A 66 -14.91 -17.26 9.32
CA ARG A 66 -15.31 -18.55 8.74
C ARG A 66 -14.79 -18.77 7.33
N LEU A 67 -14.45 -17.70 6.61
CA LEU A 67 -13.92 -17.84 5.25
C LEU A 67 -12.41 -18.15 5.24
N PHE A 68 -11.71 -18.02 6.38
CA PHE A 68 -10.24 -18.09 6.38
C PHE A 68 -9.68 -19.50 6.21
N ASP A 69 -10.47 -20.55 6.46
CA ASP A 69 -10.08 -21.95 6.23
C ASP A 69 -10.67 -22.56 4.95
N ASN A 70 -11.34 -21.74 4.12
CA ASN A 70 -11.94 -22.16 2.84
C ASN A 70 -10.92 -22.21 1.69
N TYR A 71 -9.72 -21.68 1.91
CA TYR A 71 -8.71 -21.48 0.87
C TYR A 71 -7.49 -22.36 1.11
N ALA A 72 -6.94 -22.88 0.02
CA ALA A 72 -5.68 -23.61 0.04
C ALA A 72 -4.54 -22.63 0.30
N LEU A 73 -3.56 -23.02 1.13
CA LEU A 73 -2.44 -22.13 1.41
C LEU A 73 -1.51 -21.98 0.18
N ASP A 74 -1.37 -23.02 -0.63
CA ASP A 74 -0.53 -23.06 -1.84
C ASP A 74 -1.34 -22.62 -3.06
N GLU A 75 -0.94 -21.52 -3.72
CA GLU A 75 -1.69 -20.91 -4.84
C GLU A 75 -1.88 -21.86 -6.05
N GLN A 76 -1.08 -22.93 -6.12
CA GLN A 76 -1.14 -23.92 -7.21
C GLN A 76 -2.10 -25.07 -6.92
N ASP A 77 -2.55 -25.25 -5.68
CA ASP A 77 -3.45 -26.33 -5.32
C ASP A 77 -4.89 -25.97 -5.77
N PRO A 78 -5.62 -26.91 -6.42
CA PRO A 78 -6.96 -26.62 -6.92
C PRO A 78 -7.98 -26.58 -5.78
N GLU A 79 -8.66 -25.46 -5.64
CA GLU A 79 -9.72 -25.28 -4.65
C GLU A 79 -11.07 -25.77 -5.19
N LEU A 80 -11.75 -26.63 -4.43
CA LEU A 80 -13.11 -27.07 -4.73
C LEU A 80 -14.08 -26.44 -3.74
N GLU A 81 -14.73 -25.34 -4.15
CA GLU A 81 -15.74 -24.66 -3.34
C GLU A 81 -16.93 -25.58 -3.01
N THR A 82 -17.07 -25.90 -1.72
CA THR A 82 -18.19 -26.66 -1.16
C THR A 82 -19.47 -25.80 -1.06
N PRO A 83 -20.66 -26.42 -0.95
CA PRO A 83 -21.89 -25.69 -0.69
C PRO A 83 -21.85 -24.83 0.59
N GLU A 84 -21.16 -25.31 1.61
CA GLU A 84 -20.99 -24.62 2.89
C GLU A 84 -20.12 -23.37 2.73
N GLU A 85 -18.95 -23.47 2.09
CA GLU A 85 -18.05 -22.34 1.83
C GLU A 85 -18.73 -21.28 0.95
N ARG A 86 -19.49 -21.73 -0.05
CA ARG A 86 -20.33 -20.84 -0.87
C ARG A 86 -21.33 -20.09 0.00
N GLN A 87 -22.00 -20.77 0.93
CA GLN A 87 -22.99 -20.15 1.82
C GLN A 87 -22.32 -19.14 2.76
N GLU A 88 -21.11 -19.40 3.25
CA GLU A 88 -20.36 -18.47 4.09
C GLU A 88 -20.03 -17.17 3.37
N VAL A 89 -19.65 -17.24 2.08
CA VAL A 89 -19.49 -16.05 1.22
C VAL A 89 -20.79 -15.25 1.14
N HIS A 90 -21.92 -15.93 0.91
CA HIS A 90 -23.24 -15.28 0.86
C HIS A 90 -23.62 -14.65 2.21
N ASP A 91 -23.39 -15.35 3.32
CA ASP A 91 -23.66 -14.85 4.67
C ASP A 91 -22.84 -13.60 5.01
N LEU A 92 -21.56 -13.56 4.59
CA LEU A 92 -20.73 -12.38 4.73
C LEU A 92 -21.27 -11.24 3.85
N LEU A 93 -21.53 -11.48 2.56
CA LEU A 93 -22.01 -10.46 1.63
C LEU A 93 -23.33 -9.84 2.10
N ASP A 94 -24.29 -10.66 2.57
CA ASP A 94 -25.55 -10.16 3.11
C ASP A 94 -25.37 -9.36 4.40
N ALA A 95 -24.41 -9.72 5.25
CA ALA A 95 -24.10 -8.96 6.46
C ALA A 95 -23.45 -7.60 6.15
N VAL A 96 -22.67 -7.50 5.06
CA VAL A 96 -21.91 -6.27 4.74
C VAL A 96 -22.63 -5.31 3.79
N VAL A 97 -23.44 -5.81 2.85
CA VAL A 97 -23.90 -5.06 1.66
C VAL A 97 -24.64 -3.74 1.96
N ASP A 98 -25.34 -3.65 3.10
CA ASP A 98 -26.07 -2.45 3.51
C ASP A 98 -25.46 -1.77 4.74
N THR A 99 -24.23 -2.12 5.14
CA THR A 99 -23.51 -1.42 6.21
C THR A 99 -23.22 0.03 5.83
N PRO A 100 -23.04 0.95 6.80
CA PRO A 100 -22.74 2.35 6.53
C PRO A 100 -21.60 2.59 5.51
N PRO A 101 -20.40 1.98 5.61
CA PRO A 101 -19.35 2.17 4.61
C PRO A 101 -19.76 1.69 3.21
N MET A 102 -20.52 0.60 3.10
CA MET A 102 -21.02 0.10 1.82
C MET A 102 -22.08 1.01 1.21
N GLN A 103 -22.93 1.63 2.02
CA GLN A 103 -23.91 2.61 1.55
C GLN A 103 -23.22 3.86 0.99
N VAL A 104 -22.17 4.36 1.68
CA VAL A 104 -21.34 5.47 1.19
C VAL A 104 -20.68 5.12 -0.14
N ALA A 105 -20.07 3.93 -0.23
CA ALA A 105 -19.47 3.44 -1.46
C ALA A 105 -20.48 3.31 -2.61
N ARG A 106 -21.64 2.69 -2.37
CA ARG A 106 -22.71 2.51 -3.36
C ARG A 106 -23.26 3.85 -3.86
N ALA A 107 -23.46 4.81 -2.94
CA ALA A 107 -23.91 6.15 -3.28
C ALA A 107 -22.89 6.88 -4.17
N TYR A 108 -21.62 6.84 -3.80
CA TYR A 108 -20.54 7.43 -4.58
C TYR A 108 -20.44 6.84 -5.99
N VAL A 109 -20.49 5.51 -6.11
CA VAL A 109 -20.47 4.84 -7.42
C VAL A 109 -21.69 5.23 -8.25
N SER A 110 -22.87 5.33 -7.62
CA SER A 110 -24.10 5.75 -8.33
C SER A 110 -23.98 7.17 -8.87
N GLU A 111 -23.50 8.10 -8.06
CA GLU A 111 -23.29 9.49 -8.43
C GLU A 111 -22.22 9.64 -9.52
N ALA A 112 -21.04 9.05 -9.31
CA ALA A 112 -19.91 9.15 -10.22
C ALA A 112 -20.19 8.54 -11.61
N THR A 113 -21.07 7.54 -11.68
CA THR A 113 -21.46 6.88 -12.94
C THR A 113 -22.75 7.45 -13.54
N GLY A 114 -23.46 8.34 -12.84
CA GLY A 114 -24.78 8.82 -13.24
C GLY A 114 -25.84 7.71 -13.34
N THR A 115 -25.61 6.55 -12.70
CA THR A 115 -26.49 5.39 -12.78
C THR A 115 -26.88 4.94 -11.39
N THR A 116 -28.18 4.81 -11.12
CA THR A 116 -28.64 4.26 -9.83
C THR A 116 -28.17 2.82 -9.67
N VAL A 117 -27.40 2.56 -8.59
CA VAL A 117 -26.97 1.21 -8.22
C VAL A 117 -27.92 0.68 -7.15
N SER A 118 -28.76 -0.30 -7.53
CA SER A 118 -29.62 -1.01 -6.59
C SER A 118 -28.81 -1.85 -5.61
N ARG A 119 -29.44 -2.30 -4.51
CA ARG A 119 -28.84 -3.25 -3.57
C ARG A 119 -28.33 -4.50 -4.29
N ASP A 120 -29.15 -5.11 -5.13
CA ASP A 120 -28.79 -6.36 -5.82
C ASP A 120 -27.65 -6.15 -6.83
N ARG A 121 -27.60 -5.00 -7.49
CA ARG A 121 -26.48 -4.66 -8.36
C ARG A 121 -25.20 -4.43 -7.56
N TRP A 122 -25.30 -3.78 -6.38
CA TRP A 122 -24.16 -3.60 -5.49
C TRP A 122 -23.64 -4.93 -4.96
N TYR A 123 -24.55 -5.81 -4.53
CA TYR A 123 -24.25 -7.18 -4.15
C TYR A 123 -23.48 -7.91 -5.26
N ALA A 124 -23.97 -7.85 -6.50
CA ALA A 124 -23.32 -8.48 -7.64
C ALA A 124 -21.92 -7.91 -7.91
N VAL A 125 -21.74 -6.59 -7.77
CA VAL A 125 -20.41 -5.96 -7.90
C VAL A 125 -19.45 -6.47 -6.82
N LEU A 126 -19.89 -6.60 -5.57
CA LEU A 126 -19.07 -7.12 -4.48
C LEU A 126 -18.71 -8.60 -4.70
N LEU A 127 -19.69 -9.42 -5.09
CA LEU A 127 -19.47 -10.83 -5.41
C LEU A 127 -18.45 -10.98 -6.55
N GLU A 128 -18.63 -10.23 -7.64
CA GLU A 128 -17.76 -10.27 -8.81
C GLU A 128 -16.33 -9.84 -8.48
N GLN A 129 -16.17 -8.70 -7.78
CA GLN A 129 -14.83 -8.15 -7.55
C GLN A 129 -14.00 -8.94 -6.54
N TRP A 130 -14.65 -9.54 -5.54
CA TRP A 130 -13.95 -10.13 -4.39
C TRP A 130 -13.96 -11.65 -4.38
N PHE A 131 -15.05 -12.30 -4.79
CA PHE A 131 -15.25 -13.74 -4.53
C PHE A 131 -15.33 -14.61 -5.79
N ARG A 132 -15.59 -14.03 -6.97
CA ARG A 132 -15.53 -14.80 -8.21
C ARG A 132 -14.10 -15.20 -8.52
N THR A 133 -13.93 -16.49 -8.83
CA THR A 133 -12.64 -17.06 -9.25
C THR A 133 -12.27 -16.58 -10.65
N PHE A 134 -11.02 -16.20 -10.84
CA PHE A 134 -10.44 -15.89 -12.14
C PHE A 134 -9.07 -16.56 -12.31
N ALA A 135 -8.64 -16.72 -13.57
CA ALA A 135 -7.35 -17.30 -13.89
C ALA A 135 -6.35 -16.21 -14.31
N GLN A 136 -5.12 -16.26 -13.80
CA GLN A 136 -4.06 -15.34 -14.18
C GLN A 136 -2.68 -15.95 -13.92
N GLY A 137 -1.71 -15.71 -14.81
CA GLY A 137 -0.31 -16.07 -14.54
C GLY A 137 0.02 -17.57 -14.54
N GLY A 138 -0.95 -18.45 -14.79
CA GLY A 138 -0.80 -19.89 -14.65
C GLY A 138 -1.70 -20.48 -13.56
N ASP A 139 -2.16 -19.63 -12.64
CA ASP A 139 -3.03 -20.03 -11.55
C ASP A 139 -4.49 -20.04 -12.01
N PRO A 140 -5.21 -21.17 -11.86
CA PRO A 140 -6.53 -21.36 -12.44
C PRO A 140 -7.68 -20.82 -11.59
N ALA A 141 -7.46 -20.60 -10.29
CA ALA A 141 -8.54 -20.33 -9.33
C ALA A 141 -8.09 -19.29 -8.28
N LEU A 142 -7.95 -18.03 -8.69
CA LEU A 142 -7.63 -16.92 -7.79
C LEU A 142 -8.90 -16.15 -7.40
N THR A 143 -8.97 -15.67 -6.16
CA THR A 143 -9.97 -14.67 -5.76
C THR A 143 -9.34 -13.42 -5.16
N GLY A 144 -10.04 -12.29 -5.25
CA GLY A 144 -9.57 -11.05 -4.61
C GLY A 144 -9.60 -11.13 -3.09
N PHE A 145 -10.61 -11.83 -2.55
CA PHE A 145 -10.77 -12.03 -1.12
C PHE A 145 -9.61 -12.83 -0.55
N GLU A 146 -9.31 -14.00 -1.12
CA GLU A 146 -8.19 -14.85 -0.70
C GLU A 146 -6.89 -14.04 -0.65
N HIS A 147 -6.48 -13.44 -1.77
CA HIS A 147 -5.22 -12.72 -1.83
C HIS A 147 -5.14 -11.58 -0.79
N ILE A 148 -6.20 -10.81 -0.60
CA ILE A 148 -6.15 -9.60 0.24
C ILE A 148 -6.40 -9.91 1.71
N PHE A 149 -7.28 -10.85 2.04
CA PHE A 149 -7.69 -11.14 3.42
C PHE A 149 -6.96 -12.34 4.01
N VAL A 150 -6.67 -13.37 3.22
CA VAL A 150 -6.08 -14.64 3.67
C VAL A 150 -4.59 -14.69 3.39
N GLY A 151 -4.17 -14.29 2.19
CA GLY A 151 -2.81 -14.41 1.67
C GLY A 151 -2.51 -15.79 1.07
N GLU A 152 -1.65 -15.80 0.06
CA GLU A 152 -1.30 -16.97 -0.75
C GLU A 152 0.19 -17.31 -0.58
N GLN A 153 0.57 -18.59 -0.58
CA GLN A 153 1.96 -19.00 -0.56
C GLN A 153 2.57 -18.98 -1.97
N GLU A 154 3.65 -18.22 -2.14
CA GLU A 154 4.52 -18.29 -3.32
C GLU A 154 5.93 -18.75 -2.88
N GLY A 155 6.22 -20.04 -3.01
CA GLY A 155 7.45 -20.65 -2.51
C GLY A 155 7.63 -20.41 -1.00
N PRO A 156 8.72 -19.76 -0.52
CA PRO A 156 8.93 -19.51 0.90
C PRO A 156 8.29 -18.19 1.41
N LYS A 157 7.40 -17.58 0.63
CA LYS A 157 6.83 -16.25 0.91
C LYS A 157 5.31 -16.28 0.98
N VAL A 158 4.75 -15.30 1.68
CA VAL A 158 3.33 -14.95 1.57
C VAL A 158 3.17 -13.77 0.61
N GLN A 159 2.30 -13.92 -0.37
CA GLN A 159 1.77 -12.87 -1.22
C GLN A 159 0.42 -12.38 -0.69
N GLY A 160 0.11 -11.11 -0.94
CA GLY A 160 -1.13 -10.53 -0.42
C GLY A 160 -1.10 -10.37 1.10
N TYR A 161 -2.13 -10.84 1.83
CA TYR A 161 -2.24 -10.76 3.30
C TYR A 161 -2.25 -9.31 3.81
N HIS A 162 -3.33 -8.58 3.59
CA HIS A 162 -3.45 -7.14 3.85
C HIS A 162 -4.59 -6.78 4.80
N PHE A 163 -5.06 -7.74 5.61
CA PHE A 163 -6.12 -7.50 6.59
C PHE A 163 -5.61 -7.62 8.03
N TRP A 164 -5.74 -6.52 8.79
CA TRP A 164 -5.20 -6.42 10.15
C TRP A 164 -5.83 -7.42 11.12
N TYR A 165 -7.10 -7.78 10.94
CA TYR A 165 -7.78 -8.69 11.86
C TYR A 165 -7.29 -10.12 11.65
N LYS A 166 -7.03 -10.54 10.41
CA LYS A 166 -6.35 -11.81 10.14
C LYS A 166 -4.95 -11.83 10.76
N TYR A 167 -4.17 -10.76 10.57
CA TYR A 167 -2.88 -10.57 11.24
C TYR A 167 -2.99 -10.70 12.77
N HIS A 168 -4.01 -10.10 13.36
CA HIS A 168 -4.24 -10.15 14.80
C HIS A 168 -4.55 -11.57 15.30
N LEU A 169 -5.41 -12.30 14.58
CA LEU A 169 -5.74 -13.68 14.90
C LEU A 169 -4.52 -14.59 14.77
N ASP A 170 -3.73 -14.40 13.72
CA ASP A 170 -2.53 -15.18 13.46
C ASP A 170 -1.32 -14.77 14.32
N ASP A 171 -1.37 -13.67 15.10
CA ASP A 171 -0.31 -13.22 16.02
C ASP A 171 -0.66 -13.49 17.50
N GLY A 172 -0.81 -14.76 17.84
CA GLY A 172 -1.01 -15.21 19.23
C GLY A 172 -2.47 -15.37 19.67
N LEU A 173 -3.43 -15.43 18.73
CA LEU A 173 -4.86 -15.62 19.03
C LEU A 173 -5.46 -16.89 18.43
N ALA A 174 -4.83 -17.51 17.45
CA ALA A 174 -5.19 -18.84 16.96
C ALA A 174 -5.10 -19.86 18.10
N GLY A 175 -4.18 -19.66 19.04
CA GLY A 175 -4.09 -20.42 20.29
C GLY A 175 -5.34 -20.35 21.19
N THR A 176 -6.24 -19.37 21.01
CA THR A 176 -7.51 -19.23 21.76
C THR A 176 -8.73 -19.71 20.99
N ILE A 177 -8.68 -19.73 19.65
CA ILE A 177 -9.84 -20.04 18.80
C ILE A 177 -9.71 -21.43 18.14
N ASP A 178 -8.50 -22.01 18.04
CA ASP A 178 -8.28 -23.22 17.23
C ASP A 178 -7.21 -24.20 17.78
N ARG A 179 -7.05 -24.27 19.10
CA ARG A 179 -5.99 -25.10 19.75
C ARG A 179 -6.09 -26.61 19.50
N ASN A 180 -7.20 -27.11 18.97
CA ASN A 180 -7.46 -28.54 18.84
C ASN A 180 -7.28 -29.07 17.41
N ARG A 181 -6.97 -28.23 16.41
CA ARG A 181 -6.99 -28.65 15.00
C ARG A 181 -5.62 -28.99 14.41
N PHE A 182 -4.50 -28.50 14.97
CA PHE A 182 -3.16 -28.77 14.43
C PHE A 182 -2.18 -29.46 15.40
N PRO A 183 -1.69 -30.67 15.09
CA PRO A 183 -0.60 -31.31 15.83
C PRO A 183 0.71 -30.52 15.67
N GLY A 184 1.34 -30.12 16.79
CA GLY A 184 2.69 -29.52 16.79
C GLY A 184 2.75 -27.99 16.94
N PHE A 185 1.60 -27.33 17.11
CA PHE A 185 1.48 -25.90 17.40
C PHE A 185 2.15 -25.55 18.74
N LYS A 186 3.27 -24.81 18.72
CA LYS A 186 4.00 -24.40 19.95
C LYS A 186 3.88 -22.92 20.27
N ASP A 187 3.90 -22.08 19.24
CA ASP A 187 3.83 -20.63 19.34
C ASP A 187 3.30 -20.08 18.01
N ASP A 188 2.19 -19.35 18.04
CA ASP A 188 1.52 -18.73 16.89
C ASP A 188 1.82 -17.25 16.80
N ARG A 189 2.98 -16.83 17.32
CA ARG A 189 3.41 -15.44 17.25
C ARG A 189 3.97 -15.15 15.87
N ILE A 190 3.48 -14.08 15.26
CA ILE A 190 4.10 -13.53 14.06
C ILE A 190 5.41 -12.90 14.50
N VAL A 191 6.53 -13.43 13.98
CA VAL A 191 7.85 -12.91 14.29
C VAL A 191 8.06 -11.61 13.52
N TYR A 192 7.94 -10.50 14.23
CA TYR A 192 8.24 -9.17 13.69
C TYR A 192 9.72 -9.09 13.33
N LEU A 193 10.03 -8.81 12.06
CA LEU A 193 11.41 -8.66 11.61
C LEU A 193 11.83 -7.19 11.64
N ARG A 194 11.04 -6.32 11.02
CA ARG A 194 11.37 -4.89 10.90
C ARG A 194 10.17 -4.02 10.52
N GLY A 195 10.14 -2.81 11.09
CA GLY A 195 9.26 -1.73 10.65
C GLY A 195 9.85 -1.03 9.43
N MET A 196 9.05 -0.90 8.38
CA MET A 196 9.39 -0.17 7.16
C MET A 196 8.67 1.17 7.13
N TYR A 197 8.62 1.83 8.30
CA TYR A 197 8.02 3.14 8.49
C TYR A 197 8.90 4.20 7.81
N ASP A 198 8.29 4.98 6.92
CA ASP A 198 8.89 6.13 6.26
C ASP A 198 7.95 7.34 6.41
N ASN A 199 8.46 8.55 6.16
CA ASN A 199 7.67 9.80 6.10
C ASN A 199 6.86 10.13 7.37
N GLY A 200 7.24 9.60 8.52
CA GLY A 200 6.57 9.84 9.80
C GLY A 200 5.32 8.98 10.03
N GLN A 201 5.23 7.81 9.38
CA GLN A 201 4.11 6.85 9.53
C GLN A 201 3.88 6.42 10.98
N GLU A 202 4.92 6.42 11.83
CA GLU A 202 4.84 6.06 13.24
C GLU A 202 3.88 6.91 14.07
N ARG A 203 3.40 8.03 13.52
CA ARG A 203 2.39 8.91 14.16
C ARG A 203 0.95 8.57 13.76
N PHE A 204 0.76 7.65 12.81
CA PHE A 204 -0.52 7.33 12.18
C PHE A 204 -0.87 5.85 12.41
N PRO A 205 -1.51 5.50 13.54
CA PRO A 205 -1.76 4.11 13.92
C PRO A 205 -2.69 3.38 12.97
N GLU A 206 -3.46 4.08 12.14
CA GLU A 206 -4.38 3.53 11.15
C GLU A 206 -3.69 2.77 10.01
N SER A 207 -2.36 2.80 9.92
CA SER A 207 -1.61 2.06 8.91
C SER A 207 -0.28 1.55 9.43
N VAL A 208 0.11 0.37 8.98
CA VAL A 208 1.43 -0.19 9.28
C VAL A 208 2.12 -0.65 8.00
N THR A 209 3.45 -0.58 7.98
CA THR A 209 4.29 -1.16 6.93
C THR A 209 5.41 -1.95 7.59
N ILE A 210 5.38 -3.27 7.48
CA ILE A 210 6.23 -4.18 8.25
C ILE A 210 6.76 -5.34 7.41
N SER A 211 7.83 -5.97 7.87
CA SER A 211 8.25 -7.30 7.44
C SER A 211 8.16 -8.26 8.62
N TYR A 212 7.71 -9.49 8.35
CA TYR A 212 7.51 -10.50 9.37
C TYR A 212 7.68 -11.92 8.81
N ARG A 213 7.90 -12.87 9.71
CA ARG A 213 7.83 -14.30 9.45
C ARG A 213 6.66 -14.89 10.23
N TRP A 214 5.97 -15.84 9.60
CA TRP A 214 4.77 -16.47 10.14
C TRP A 214 4.82 -17.96 9.81
N ASP A 215 4.56 -18.80 10.82
CA ASP A 215 4.35 -20.24 10.62
C ASP A 215 2.86 -20.46 10.27
N ALA A 216 2.56 -20.39 8.97
CA ALA A 216 1.20 -20.41 8.45
C ALA A 216 0.56 -21.80 8.55
N PRO A 217 -0.70 -21.91 9.02
CA PRO A 217 -1.45 -23.15 9.02
C PRO A 217 -1.87 -23.52 7.59
N ASP A 218 -1.51 -24.72 7.18
CA ASP A 218 -1.89 -25.39 5.94
C ASP A 218 -3.02 -26.37 6.29
N TYR A 219 -4.28 -25.88 6.26
CA TYR A 219 -5.46 -26.60 6.75
C TYR A 219 -5.73 -27.91 6.00
N GLU A 220 -5.48 -27.93 4.69
CA GLU A 220 -5.65 -29.13 3.88
C GLU A 220 -4.64 -30.21 4.25
N ARG A 221 -3.38 -29.83 4.45
CA ARG A 221 -2.28 -30.77 4.72
C ARG A 221 -2.02 -31.00 6.21
N GLY A 222 -2.73 -30.29 7.09
CA GLY A 222 -2.59 -30.41 8.54
C GLY A 222 -1.20 -30.04 9.05
N ALA A 223 -0.53 -29.08 8.40
CA ALA A 223 0.88 -28.74 8.65
C ALA A 223 1.09 -27.25 8.90
N LEU A 224 2.28 -26.88 9.40
CA LEU A 224 2.73 -25.48 9.48
C LEU A 224 3.79 -25.21 8.42
N ARG A 225 3.67 -24.07 7.74
CA ARG A 225 4.60 -23.61 6.70
C ARG A 225 5.33 -22.35 7.18
N PRO A 226 6.66 -22.37 7.29
CA PRO A 226 7.42 -21.18 7.65
C PRO A 226 7.48 -20.24 6.44
N LEU A 227 6.68 -19.17 6.47
CA LEU A 227 6.58 -18.20 5.39
C LEU A 227 7.09 -16.83 5.81
N THR A 228 7.69 -16.10 4.86
CA THR A 228 8.18 -14.75 5.09
C THR A 228 7.40 -13.74 4.27
N LYS A 229 6.95 -12.66 4.91
CA LYS A 229 6.47 -11.46 4.21
C LYS A 229 7.56 -10.39 4.20
N PRO A 230 8.26 -10.17 3.08
CA PRO A 230 9.39 -9.26 3.02
C PRO A 230 8.98 -7.79 3.18
N LYS A 231 7.77 -7.43 2.73
CA LYS A 231 7.14 -6.14 2.96
C LYS A 231 5.63 -6.29 2.84
N GLY A 232 4.90 -5.95 3.90
CA GLY A 232 3.44 -5.93 3.94
C GLY A 232 2.96 -4.65 4.59
N GLY A 233 1.82 -4.13 4.16
CA GLY A 233 1.16 -3.03 4.83
C GLY A 233 -0.35 -3.12 4.72
N PHE A 234 -1.04 -2.65 5.75
CA PHE A 234 -2.49 -2.74 5.85
C PHE A 234 -3.03 -1.57 6.66
N PHE A 235 -4.31 -1.27 6.43
CA PHE A 235 -5.06 -0.39 7.34
C PHE A 235 -5.38 -1.14 8.62
N VAL A 236 -5.21 -0.48 9.76
CA VAL A 236 -5.47 -1.02 11.09
C VAL A 236 -6.78 -0.46 11.62
N GLY A 237 -7.65 -1.32 12.15
CA GLY A 237 -8.93 -0.92 12.71
C GLY A 237 -10.07 -0.80 11.70
N CYS A 238 -9.79 -0.93 10.40
CA CYS A 238 -10.81 -1.00 9.36
C CYS A 238 -11.53 -2.36 9.39
N SER A 239 -12.86 -2.40 9.34
CA SER A 239 -13.60 -3.68 9.29
C SER A 239 -13.45 -4.37 7.92
N VAL A 240 -13.99 -5.58 7.78
CA VAL A 240 -14.04 -6.28 6.48
C VAL A 240 -14.84 -5.47 5.45
N GLU A 241 -16.00 -4.93 5.85
CA GLU A 241 -16.83 -4.12 4.97
C GLU A 241 -16.22 -2.75 4.66
N GLY A 242 -15.49 -2.15 5.60
CA GLY A 242 -14.75 -0.91 5.37
C GLY A 242 -13.66 -1.10 4.32
N LEU A 243 -12.85 -2.16 4.46
CA LEU A 243 -11.78 -2.46 3.51
C LEU A 243 -12.35 -2.83 2.13
N MET A 244 -13.41 -3.66 2.10
CA MET A 244 -14.09 -4.01 0.86
C MET A 244 -14.71 -2.77 0.19
N ALA A 245 -15.32 -1.85 0.94
CA ALA A 245 -15.89 -0.62 0.39
C ALA A 245 -14.82 0.28 -0.27
N ILE A 246 -13.69 0.52 0.41
CA ILE A 246 -12.56 1.29 -0.13
C ILE A 246 -12.02 0.62 -1.40
N GLY A 247 -11.76 -0.69 -1.35
CA GLY A 247 -11.23 -1.45 -2.49
C GLY A 247 -12.20 -1.46 -3.68
N THR A 248 -13.49 -1.64 -3.43
CA THR A 248 -14.53 -1.68 -4.47
C THR A 248 -14.66 -0.34 -5.19
N VAL A 249 -14.69 0.76 -4.44
CA VAL A 249 -14.71 2.12 -5.01
C VAL A 249 -13.46 2.38 -5.85
N ARG A 250 -12.29 1.99 -5.33
CA ARG A 250 -11.02 2.13 -6.05
C ARG A 250 -10.97 1.30 -7.33
N ALA A 251 -11.58 0.12 -7.33
CA ALA A 251 -11.60 -0.81 -8.45
C ALA A 251 -12.68 -0.52 -9.50
N HIS A 252 -13.75 0.20 -9.13
CA HIS A 252 -14.87 0.46 -10.02
C HIS A 252 -14.46 1.35 -11.23
N LEU A 253 -14.40 0.75 -12.41
CA LEU A 253 -13.96 1.39 -13.67
C LEU A 253 -14.72 2.68 -14.01
N GLY A 254 -16.04 2.67 -13.78
CA GLY A 254 -16.90 3.81 -14.08
C GLY A 254 -16.77 4.95 -13.06
N ALA A 255 -16.46 4.64 -11.80
CA ALA A 255 -16.41 5.65 -10.74
C ALA A 255 -15.11 6.44 -10.80
N ARG A 256 -14.03 5.82 -11.31
CA ARG A 256 -12.69 6.43 -11.48
C ARG A 256 -12.21 7.14 -10.22
N ALA A 257 -12.43 6.50 -9.07
CA ALA A 257 -12.04 7.05 -7.79
C ALA A 257 -10.53 7.35 -7.76
N PRO A 258 -10.10 8.40 -7.03
CA PRO A 258 -8.70 8.79 -6.95
C PRO A 258 -7.80 7.63 -6.49
N LYS A 259 -6.55 7.62 -6.97
CA LYS A 259 -5.55 6.64 -6.48
C LYS A 259 -5.05 7.00 -5.09
N GLU A 260 -5.05 8.29 -4.77
CA GLU A 260 -4.64 8.77 -3.47
C GLU A 260 -5.84 8.95 -2.55
N ALA A 261 -5.67 8.59 -1.29
CA ALA A 261 -6.63 8.80 -0.22
C ALA A 261 -6.01 9.68 0.87
N VAL A 262 -6.82 10.55 1.46
CA VAL A 262 -6.54 11.22 2.72
C VAL A 262 -7.43 10.58 3.78
N ILE A 263 -6.84 9.89 4.76
CA ILE A 263 -7.54 9.27 5.88
C ILE A 263 -6.86 9.74 7.17
N ASN A 264 -7.64 10.30 8.11
CA ASN A 264 -7.20 10.83 9.41
C ASN A 264 -5.99 11.78 9.33
N GLY A 265 -5.93 12.59 8.26
CA GLY A 265 -4.82 13.51 8.05
C GLY A 265 -3.52 12.84 7.56
N ALA A 266 -3.58 11.60 7.07
CA ALA A 266 -2.52 10.91 6.36
C ALA A 266 -2.88 10.67 4.90
N ARG A 267 -1.89 10.77 4.01
CA ARG A 267 -1.99 10.47 2.58
C ARG A 267 -1.55 9.04 2.29
N TYR A 268 -2.29 8.38 1.42
CA TYR A 268 -2.04 7.00 0.99
C TYR A 268 -2.14 6.88 -0.52
N ASP A 269 -1.20 6.19 -1.16
CA ASP A 269 -1.37 5.66 -2.51
C ASP A 269 -2.03 4.28 -2.39
N LEU A 270 -3.29 4.19 -2.82
CA LEU A 270 -4.06 2.96 -2.84
C LEU A 270 -3.68 2.12 -4.06
N LYS A 271 -2.75 1.20 -3.83
CA LYS A 271 -2.33 0.24 -4.84
C LYS A 271 -3.49 -0.68 -5.16
N LEU A 272 -3.75 -0.84 -6.45
CA LEU A 272 -4.76 -1.73 -6.98
C LEU A 272 -4.22 -2.39 -8.24
N PHE A 273 -4.30 -3.71 -8.27
CA PHE A 273 -4.12 -4.54 -9.45
C PHE A 273 -5.42 -5.31 -9.68
N ARG A 274 -5.82 -5.41 -10.94
CA ARG A 274 -7.03 -6.13 -11.37
C ARG A 274 -6.65 -7.35 -12.19
N SER A 275 -7.60 -8.26 -12.34
CA SER A 275 -7.54 -9.33 -13.32
C SER A 275 -7.36 -8.78 -14.75
N ALA A 276 -6.92 -9.63 -15.67
CA ALA A 276 -6.70 -9.25 -17.07
C ALA A 276 -7.95 -8.71 -17.79
N ASP A 277 -9.15 -9.11 -17.34
CA ASP A 277 -10.44 -8.63 -17.84
C ASP A 277 -10.99 -7.40 -17.09
N ASP A 278 -10.22 -6.85 -16.14
CA ASP A 278 -10.59 -5.72 -15.27
C ASP A 278 -11.85 -5.93 -14.40
N GLN A 279 -12.37 -7.16 -14.29
CA GLN A 279 -13.59 -7.44 -13.52
C GLN A 279 -13.32 -7.70 -12.03
N HIS A 280 -12.16 -8.27 -11.72
CA HIS A 280 -11.80 -8.76 -10.38
C HIS A 280 -10.70 -7.90 -9.78
N ILE A 281 -10.71 -7.77 -8.45
CA ILE A 281 -9.57 -7.24 -7.72
C ILE A 281 -8.56 -8.39 -7.58
N ARG A 282 -7.31 -8.18 -7.99
CA ARG A 282 -6.21 -9.13 -7.73
C ARG A 282 -5.48 -8.77 -6.46
N THR A 283 -5.12 -7.49 -6.28
CA THR A 283 -4.35 -7.03 -5.13
C THR A 283 -4.76 -5.61 -4.77
N PHE A 284 -4.92 -5.34 -3.49
CA PHE A 284 -5.25 -4.02 -2.97
C PHE A 284 -4.58 -3.78 -1.61
N TYR A 285 -3.84 -2.67 -1.47
CA TYR A 285 -3.20 -2.29 -0.22
C TYR A 285 -2.81 -0.81 -0.18
N PRO A 286 -2.73 -0.21 1.03
CA PRO A 286 -2.27 1.17 1.18
C PRO A 286 -0.75 1.28 1.17
N VAL A 287 -0.24 2.36 0.58
CA VAL A 287 1.14 2.82 0.74
C VAL A 287 1.12 4.21 1.36
N PHE A 288 1.62 4.34 2.59
CA PHE A 288 1.70 5.63 3.27
C PHE A 288 2.63 6.59 2.53
N LEU A 289 2.16 7.81 2.27
CA LEU A 289 2.89 8.85 1.55
C LEU A 289 3.41 9.96 2.48
N GLY A 290 2.73 10.20 3.60
CA GLY A 290 3.05 11.27 4.54
C GLY A 290 1.78 11.95 5.10
N PRO A 291 1.91 12.90 6.03
CA PRO A 291 0.79 13.71 6.51
C PRO A 291 0.12 14.52 5.39
N ALA A 292 -1.20 14.63 5.42
CA ALA A 292 -1.96 15.69 4.77
C ALA A 292 -1.91 16.92 5.70
N GLY A 293 -1.30 18.04 5.28
CA GLY A 293 -1.21 19.26 6.10
C GLY A 293 -2.57 19.79 6.56
N SER A 294 -2.59 20.61 7.61
CA SER A 294 -3.81 21.19 8.21
C SER A 294 -4.46 22.30 7.34
N GLU A 295 -5.63 21.95 6.76
CA GLU A 295 -6.78 22.78 6.32
C GLU A 295 -6.66 23.77 5.13
N PRO A 296 -7.80 24.17 4.48
CA PRO A 296 -8.03 23.99 3.05
C PRO A 296 -7.87 25.26 2.22
N GLN A 297 -7.41 25.14 0.97
CA GLN A 297 -7.57 26.22 -0.02
C GLN A 297 -8.72 25.91 -0.98
N GLU A 298 -9.56 26.94 -1.13
CA GLU A 298 -10.77 27.04 -1.92
C GLU A 298 -10.64 26.49 -3.35
N VAL A 299 -11.73 25.92 -3.83
CA VAL A 299 -11.91 25.43 -5.20
C VAL A 299 -11.87 26.61 -6.18
N PRO A 300 -11.13 26.51 -7.29
CA PRO A 300 -11.53 27.16 -8.53
C PRO A 300 -12.06 26.13 -9.53
N VAL A 301 -13.15 26.54 -10.17
CA VAL A 301 -14.01 25.78 -11.08
C VAL A 301 -13.28 25.36 -12.38
N LEU A 302 -13.76 24.24 -12.94
CA LEU A 302 -13.41 23.56 -14.20
C LEU A 302 -12.63 24.35 -15.27
N GLY A 303 -11.51 23.75 -15.73
CA GLY A 303 -10.87 24.08 -17.00
C GLY A 303 -9.69 23.18 -17.39
N GLN A 304 -9.99 22.06 -18.08
CA GLN A 304 -9.18 21.33 -19.07
C GLN A 304 -7.71 20.90 -18.80
N ARG A 305 -7.50 19.57 -18.93
CA ARG A 305 -6.30 18.82 -19.40
C ARG A 305 -4.90 19.28 -18.95
N GLY A 306 -4.37 18.55 -17.97
CA GLY A 306 -3.02 17.96 -17.93
C GLY A 306 -1.81 18.91 -17.93
N GLN A 307 -1.16 19.05 -16.75
CA GLN A 307 0.27 19.35 -16.58
C GLN A 307 0.74 19.05 -15.13
N PRO A 308 2.06 18.85 -14.89
CA PRO A 308 2.64 18.11 -13.74
C PRO A 308 2.67 18.88 -12.40
N GLU A 309 2.84 18.14 -11.29
CA GLU A 309 3.00 18.64 -9.91
C GLU A 309 4.01 19.80 -9.82
N PRO A 310 3.83 20.77 -8.89
CA PRO A 310 4.61 21.99 -8.88
C PRO A 310 6.08 21.70 -8.59
N ILE A 311 6.94 22.04 -9.55
CA ILE A 311 8.34 22.32 -9.29
C ILE A 311 8.34 23.50 -8.31
N THR A 312 8.74 23.29 -7.05
CA THR A 312 9.08 24.42 -6.19
C THR A 312 10.25 25.11 -6.86
N GLY A 313 9.98 26.20 -7.58
CA GLY A 313 10.91 26.90 -8.48
C GLY A 313 12.10 27.48 -7.73
N GLY A 314 13.03 26.62 -7.33
CA GLY A 314 14.36 26.99 -6.91
C GLY A 314 15.27 27.12 -8.13
N PRO A 315 16.35 27.91 -8.03
CA PRO A 315 17.24 28.12 -9.16
C PRO A 315 18.06 26.87 -9.55
N MET A 316 18.10 25.85 -8.70
CA MET A 316 18.86 24.63 -8.93
C MET A 316 18.16 23.68 -9.91
N ARG A 317 18.86 23.30 -10.98
CA ARG A 317 18.34 22.40 -12.03
C ARG A 317 19.35 21.32 -12.39
N ILE A 318 18.84 20.22 -12.91
CA ILE A 318 19.63 19.24 -13.66
C ILE A 318 19.80 19.79 -15.08
N LEU A 319 21.03 20.07 -15.48
CA LEU A 319 21.38 20.58 -16.81
C LEU A 319 21.65 19.44 -17.80
N ALA A 320 22.36 18.41 -17.34
CA ALA A 320 22.83 17.35 -18.21
C ALA A 320 23.10 16.05 -17.43
N ALA A 321 23.16 14.93 -18.13
CA ALA A 321 23.61 13.65 -17.56
C ALA A 321 24.38 12.81 -18.59
N LEU A 322 25.52 12.23 -18.17
CA LEU A 322 26.20 11.17 -18.90
C LEU A 322 25.66 9.83 -18.39
N VAL A 323 24.67 9.30 -19.11
CA VAL A 323 24.00 8.04 -18.75
C VAL A 323 24.79 6.83 -19.25
N ASN A 324 25.43 6.94 -20.42
CA ASN A 324 26.15 5.85 -21.05
C ASN A 324 27.62 6.27 -21.28
N PRO A 325 28.51 6.18 -20.28
CA PRO A 325 29.92 6.53 -20.42
C PRO A 325 30.67 5.60 -21.40
N VAL A 326 31.85 6.00 -21.87
CA VAL A 326 32.68 5.16 -22.75
C VAL A 326 33.32 4.03 -21.94
N GLY A 327 33.18 2.79 -22.42
CA GLY A 327 33.76 1.59 -21.80
C GLY A 327 32.80 0.87 -20.85
N GLU A 328 33.16 -0.36 -20.46
CA GLU A 328 32.26 -1.28 -19.74
C GLU A 328 32.15 -1.04 -18.22
N ASP A 329 32.72 0.03 -17.67
CA ASP A 329 32.88 0.18 -16.22
C ASP A 329 31.70 0.93 -15.55
N PRO A 330 30.89 0.28 -14.69
CA PRO A 330 29.82 0.94 -13.94
C PRO A 330 30.40 1.89 -12.88
N GLY A 331 30.01 3.17 -12.91
CA GLY A 331 30.50 4.19 -11.97
C GLY A 331 31.15 5.42 -12.62
N GLN A 332 31.07 5.55 -13.95
CA GLN A 332 31.47 6.76 -14.70
C GLN A 332 30.27 7.61 -15.12
N GLU A 333 29.06 7.26 -14.66
CA GLU A 333 27.86 8.05 -14.90
C GLU A 333 27.95 9.38 -14.16
N THR A 334 27.47 10.46 -14.77
CA THR A 334 27.51 11.78 -14.16
C THR A 334 26.21 12.54 -14.33
N VAL A 335 25.92 13.44 -13.39
CA VAL A 335 24.82 14.40 -13.46
C VAL A 335 25.38 15.80 -13.27
N THR A 336 25.13 16.69 -14.22
CA THR A 336 25.49 18.10 -14.15
C THR A 336 24.34 18.91 -13.58
N LEU A 337 24.61 19.62 -12.50
CA LEU A 337 23.68 20.52 -11.82
C LEU A 337 24.07 21.96 -12.09
N ILE A 338 23.08 22.84 -12.28
CA ILE A 338 23.29 24.28 -12.48
C ILE A 338 22.46 25.09 -11.50
N ASN A 339 23.06 26.14 -10.94
CA ASN A 339 22.34 27.20 -10.24
C ASN A 339 21.99 28.31 -11.23
N SER A 340 20.75 28.36 -11.70
CA SER A 340 20.26 29.38 -12.65
C SER A 340 19.89 30.73 -11.98
N GLY A 341 20.05 30.85 -10.66
CA GLY A 341 19.71 32.03 -9.88
C GLY A 341 20.89 32.98 -9.71
N ALA A 342 20.68 34.07 -8.98
CA ALA A 342 21.70 35.07 -8.69
C ALA A 342 22.46 34.80 -7.36
N GLU A 343 21.86 34.04 -6.44
CA GLU A 343 22.41 33.78 -5.10
C GLU A 343 23.09 32.42 -5.01
N THR A 344 24.09 32.31 -4.12
CA THR A 344 24.78 31.04 -3.85
C THR A 344 23.87 30.07 -3.12
N VAL A 345 23.79 28.82 -3.60
CA VAL A 345 23.00 27.74 -2.98
C VAL A 345 23.92 26.64 -2.46
N SER A 346 23.75 26.26 -1.20
CA SER A 346 24.36 25.05 -0.64
C SER A 346 23.52 23.82 -0.99
N LEU A 347 24.18 22.78 -1.52
CA LEU A 347 23.62 21.47 -1.82
C LEU A 347 23.79 20.47 -0.67
N GLU A 348 24.21 20.93 0.51
CA GLU A 348 24.22 20.09 1.71
C GLU A 348 22.81 19.58 2.02
N GLY A 349 22.69 18.26 2.17
CA GLY A 349 21.42 17.57 2.37
C GLY A 349 20.59 17.33 1.10
N TRP A 350 21.04 17.79 -0.07
CA TRP A 350 20.39 17.51 -1.36
C TRP A 350 20.77 16.11 -1.86
N PHE A 351 19.86 15.49 -2.61
CA PHE A 351 20.09 14.18 -3.18
C PHE A 351 19.47 14.02 -4.57
N LEU A 352 20.10 13.16 -5.37
CA LEU A 352 19.57 12.67 -6.63
C LEU A 352 18.79 11.37 -6.39
N VAL A 353 17.70 11.19 -7.13
CA VAL A 353 16.87 9.99 -7.09
C VAL A 353 16.67 9.46 -8.50
N ASP A 354 16.87 8.16 -8.70
CA ASP A 354 16.56 7.49 -9.97
C ASP A 354 15.13 6.95 -10.00
N LYS A 355 14.76 6.35 -11.14
CA LYS A 355 13.47 5.67 -11.34
C LYS A 355 13.21 4.52 -10.35
N MET A 356 14.25 3.87 -9.84
CA MET A 356 14.17 2.77 -8.87
C MET A 356 14.13 3.28 -7.42
N LYS A 357 14.09 4.60 -7.22
CA LYS A 357 14.11 5.30 -5.93
C LYS A 357 15.40 5.12 -5.13
N ASN A 358 16.48 4.66 -5.78
CA ASN A 358 17.79 4.72 -5.16
C ASN A 358 18.17 6.19 -4.96
N ARG A 359 18.98 6.47 -3.93
CA ARG A 359 19.34 7.84 -3.55
C ARG A 359 20.84 8.03 -3.54
N PHE A 360 21.29 9.17 -4.03
CA PHE A 360 22.68 9.60 -3.93
C PHE A 360 22.75 11.02 -3.38
N ALA A 361 23.39 11.19 -2.23
CA ALA A 361 23.60 12.51 -1.64
C ALA A 361 24.66 13.29 -2.45
N VAL A 362 24.34 14.51 -2.85
CA VAL A 362 25.25 15.36 -3.64
C VAL A 362 26.48 15.80 -2.82
N GLY A 363 26.32 15.89 -1.49
CA GLY A 363 27.39 16.24 -0.55
C GLY A 363 27.52 17.75 -0.33
N ASN A 364 28.66 18.15 0.27
CA ASN A 364 28.90 19.53 0.70
C ASN A 364 29.41 20.41 -0.46
N VAL A 365 28.55 20.65 -1.45
CA VAL A 365 28.84 21.49 -2.61
C VAL A 365 28.04 22.79 -2.49
N SER A 366 28.68 23.95 -2.69
CA SER A 366 27.99 25.24 -2.81
C SER A 366 28.20 25.82 -4.19
N LEU A 367 27.13 26.25 -4.85
CA LEU A 367 27.15 26.79 -6.21
C LEU A 367 26.73 28.24 -6.21
N ALA A 368 27.62 29.13 -6.65
CA ALA A 368 27.28 30.53 -6.93
C ALA A 368 26.25 30.63 -8.07
N GLY A 369 25.53 31.75 -8.12
CA GLY A 369 24.59 32.02 -9.20
C GLY A 369 25.24 31.95 -10.58
N GLY A 370 24.58 31.28 -11.53
CA GLY A 370 25.07 31.03 -12.88
C GLY A 370 26.09 29.89 -13.03
N MET A 371 26.54 29.27 -11.92
CA MET A 371 27.55 28.22 -11.96
C MET A 371 26.95 26.82 -12.05
N ALA A 372 27.67 25.90 -12.71
CA ALA A 372 27.34 24.50 -12.79
C ALA A 372 28.45 23.61 -12.20
N THR A 373 28.08 22.43 -11.71
CA THR A 373 29.01 21.39 -11.29
C THR A 373 28.57 20.05 -11.84
N THR A 374 29.52 19.15 -12.05
CA THR A 374 29.27 17.77 -12.47
C THR A 374 29.55 16.82 -11.32
N VAL A 375 28.55 16.02 -10.98
CA VAL A 375 28.57 15.06 -9.90
C VAL A 375 28.82 13.67 -10.49
N LEU A 376 29.92 13.04 -10.09
CA LEU A 376 30.21 11.65 -10.43
C LEU A 376 29.38 10.72 -9.55
N LEU A 377 28.71 9.74 -10.15
CA LEU A 377 27.86 8.79 -9.45
C LEU A 377 28.67 7.54 -9.10
N PRO A 378 28.95 7.26 -7.81
CA PRO A 378 29.66 6.06 -7.41
C PRO A 378 28.86 4.80 -7.77
N LYS A 379 29.58 3.70 -8.03
CA LYS A 379 28.97 2.39 -8.25
C LYS A 379 28.07 1.99 -7.08
N GLY A 380 26.84 1.58 -7.40
CA GLY A 380 25.84 1.16 -6.39
C GLY A 380 25.11 2.33 -5.70
N SER A 381 25.23 3.56 -6.21
CA SER A 381 24.45 4.71 -5.73
C SER A 381 23.08 4.78 -6.42
N ILE A 382 22.86 5.74 -7.31
CA ILE A 382 21.74 5.72 -8.25
C ILE A 382 22.17 5.04 -9.55
N GLN A 383 21.20 4.51 -10.30
CA GLN A 383 21.43 3.75 -11.53
C GLN A 383 20.76 4.45 -12.72
N LEU A 384 21.56 4.99 -13.63
CA LEU A 384 21.07 5.62 -14.85
C LEU A 384 20.94 4.57 -15.97
N SER A 385 19.73 4.05 -16.20
CA SER A 385 19.54 2.98 -17.19
C SER A 385 19.75 3.44 -18.64
N ASN A 386 20.57 2.73 -19.42
CA ASN A 386 20.68 2.89 -20.89
C ASN A 386 19.38 2.57 -21.66
N LYS A 387 18.34 2.05 -20.98
CA LYS A 387 17.02 1.78 -21.56
C LYS A 387 16.03 2.94 -21.37
N GLY A 388 16.48 4.08 -20.85
CA GLY A 388 15.66 5.24 -20.50
C GLY A 388 15.33 5.27 -19.01
N GLY A 389 15.12 6.46 -18.48
CA GLY A 389 15.02 6.69 -17.05
C GLY A 389 14.53 8.08 -16.66
N GLU A 390 14.52 8.31 -15.36
CA GLU A 390 14.14 9.57 -14.71
C GLU A 390 15.22 9.91 -13.70
N ILE A 391 15.60 11.19 -13.64
CA ILE A 391 16.53 11.74 -12.65
C ILE A 391 15.84 12.89 -11.95
N ARG A 392 15.75 12.79 -10.63
CA ARG A 392 15.11 13.78 -9.79
C ARG A 392 16.14 14.41 -8.87
N LEU A 393 16.21 15.74 -8.88
CA LEU A 393 16.96 16.52 -7.91
C LEU A 393 16.02 16.90 -6.78
N VAL A 394 16.36 16.50 -5.56
CA VAL A 394 15.56 16.74 -4.37
C VAL A 394 16.37 17.59 -3.39
N ASN A 395 15.75 18.64 -2.88
CA ASN A 395 16.39 19.54 -1.92
C ASN A 395 16.42 18.92 -0.51
N ARG A 396 17.11 19.60 0.43
CA ARG A 396 17.22 19.16 1.83
C ARG A 396 15.89 18.97 2.56
N ASP A 397 14.85 19.67 2.11
CA ASP A 397 13.51 19.62 2.70
C ASP A 397 12.66 18.48 2.09
N GLY A 398 13.24 17.70 1.16
CA GLY A 398 12.58 16.58 0.50
C GLY A 398 11.73 16.97 -0.72
N HIS A 399 11.73 18.23 -1.13
CA HIS A 399 11.00 18.71 -2.29
C HIS A 399 11.77 18.48 -3.59
N THR A 400 11.06 18.08 -4.64
CA THR A 400 11.65 17.93 -5.98
C THR A 400 11.94 19.32 -6.55
N ALA A 401 13.23 19.67 -6.61
CA ALA A 401 13.71 20.92 -7.20
C ALA A 401 13.75 20.85 -8.73
N HIS A 402 14.05 19.68 -9.30
CA HIS A 402 14.02 19.47 -10.74
C HIS A 402 13.78 18.01 -11.09
N LEU A 403 13.07 17.77 -12.19
CA LEU A 403 12.83 16.43 -12.71
C LEU A 403 13.10 16.39 -14.20
N VAL A 404 13.91 15.43 -14.63
CA VAL A 404 14.19 15.20 -16.05
C VAL A 404 13.99 13.73 -16.37
N SER A 405 13.50 13.47 -17.58
CA SER A 405 13.36 12.11 -18.12
C SER A 405 14.13 12.00 -19.42
N TYR A 406 14.71 10.82 -19.68
CA TYR A 406 15.40 10.53 -20.93
C TYR A 406 15.00 9.16 -21.47
N SER A 407 14.96 9.05 -22.79
CA SER A 407 14.58 7.84 -23.51
C SER A 407 15.79 6.94 -23.82
N LYS A 408 15.51 5.67 -24.17
CA LYS A 408 16.51 4.75 -24.73
C LYS A 408 17.24 5.32 -25.95
N ALA A 409 16.56 6.11 -26.78
CA ALA A 409 17.16 6.72 -27.96
C ALA A 409 18.21 7.77 -27.59
N GLN A 410 17.95 8.58 -26.56
CA GLN A 410 18.89 9.59 -26.05
C GLN A 410 20.09 8.95 -25.33
N ALA A 411 19.91 7.80 -24.67
CA ALA A 411 20.98 7.09 -23.97
C ALA A 411 21.78 6.10 -24.84
N ARG A 412 21.54 6.07 -26.16
CA ARG A 412 22.11 5.03 -27.05
C ARG A 412 23.60 5.20 -27.32
N THR A 413 24.08 6.44 -27.45
CA THR A 413 25.46 6.72 -27.86
C THR A 413 26.37 6.75 -26.64
N GLU A 414 27.37 5.89 -26.60
CA GLU A 414 28.40 5.91 -25.54
C GLU A 414 29.19 7.22 -25.57
N GLY A 415 29.53 7.74 -24.39
CA GLY A 415 30.27 8.99 -24.22
C GLY A 415 29.49 10.26 -24.50
N GLN A 416 28.22 10.15 -24.94
CA GLN A 416 27.40 11.32 -25.25
C GLN A 416 26.60 11.78 -24.02
N THR A 417 26.88 12.99 -23.57
CA THR A 417 26.09 13.65 -22.52
C THR A 417 24.73 14.09 -23.07
N ILE A 418 23.67 13.77 -22.34
CA ILE A 418 22.30 14.22 -22.60
C ILE A 418 22.11 15.59 -21.93
N ILE A 419 21.64 16.58 -22.68
CA ILE A 419 21.30 17.92 -22.17
C ILE A 419 19.78 18.03 -22.06
N PHE A 420 19.29 18.65 -20.98
CA PHE A 420 17.87 18.76 -20.65
C PHE A 420 17.31 20.17 -20.77
#